data_AF-A0A380S7F0-F1
#
_entry.id   AF-A0A380S7F0-F1
#
_cell.length_a   1.000
_cell.length_b   1.000
_cell.length_c   1.000
_cell.angle_alpha   90.00
_cell.angle_beta   90.00
_cell.angle_gamma   90.00
#
_symmetry.space_group_name_H-M   'P 1'
#
loop_
_entity.id
_entity.type
_entity.pdbx_description
1 polymer ?
#
loop_
_entity_poly.entity_id
_entity_poly.type
_entity_poly.pdbx_seq_one_letter_code
_entity_poly.pdbx_strand_id
1 'polypeptide(L)'
;MKIQTPWIWLVVVLTICLTALFYVSQKPQVAVYSQYVKSLCDYQFADASLMRSMERVRNGYEVDSAVVIAQMMTLREVALSFEGGVQKLKQTGFSAPPAASVSQFKSSVLAKVSCLQRYLSERTAWHDDLERVYRLMEMNASDTDLSLLRKLDSARAGYDVVVDSPSNLPESVNKRVVSLLEKNRDLHNAWNQFDNDKTLSASDELLHFFQMENVKEISLSAKVPLAFYFLSLVLLLATFFFIFKSKQ
;
A
#
# COMPACT_ATOMS: atom_id res chain seq x y z
N MET A 1 70.64 0.13 5.39
CA MET A 1 69.29 -0.31 4.97
C MET A 1 68.48 0.89 4.49
N LYS A 2 68.36 1.12 3.17
CA LYS A 2 67.31 2.01 2.65
C LYS A 2 66.01 1.24 2.76
N ILE A 3 65.21 1.56 3.77
CA ILE A 3 63.84 1.09 3.87
C ILE A 3 63.17 1.43 2.53
N GLN A 4 62.78 0.40 1.78
CA GLN A 4 62.11 0.59 0.49
C GLN A 4 60.73 1.22 0.78
N THR A 5 60.67 2.54 0.67
CA THR A 5 59.51 3.42 0.78
C THR A 5 58.18 2.82 0.26
N PRO A 6 58.11 2.14 -0.91
CA PRO A 6 56.85 1.60 -1.43
C PRO A 6 56.16 0.55 -0.54
N TRP A 7 56.89 -0.23 0.25
CA TRP A 7 56.29 -1.33 1.04
C TRP A 7 55.60 -0.85 2.32
N ILE A 8 56.11 0.21 2.94
CA ILE A 8 55.45 0.86 4.08
C ILE A 8 54.13 1.49 3.62
N TRP A 9 54.14 2.13 2.45
CA TRP A 9 52.92 2.67 1.84
C TRP A 9 51.87 1.60 1.58
N LEU A 10 52.28 0.38 1.18
CA LEU A 10 51.36 -0.73 0.98
C LEU A 10 50.67 -1.17 2.28
N VAL A 11 51.40 -1.27 3.40
CA VAL A 11 50.83 -1.61 4.72
C VAL A 11 49.89 -0.51 5.20
N VAL A 12 50.25 0.76 5.01
CA VAL A 12 49.42 1.93 5.37
C VAL A 12 48.12 1.95 4.55
N VAL A 13 48.19 1.72 3.24
CA VAL A 13 47.00 1.66 2.37
C VAL A 13 46.10 0.49 2.77
N LEU A 14 46.66 -0.69 3.04
CA LEU A 14 45.88 -1.86 3.49
C LEU A 14 45.18 -1.60 4.82
N THR A 15 45.86 -0.98 5.78
CA THR A 15 45.26 -0.63 7.07
C THR A 15 44.15 0.39 6.91
N ILE A 16 44.33 1.44 6.10
CA ILE A 16 43.25 2.40 5.80
C ILE A 16 42.05 1.70 5.16
N CYS A 17 42.26 0.83 4.16
CA CYS A 17 41.20 0.07 3.51
C CYS A 17 40.45 -0.85 4.49
N LEU A 18 41.17 -1.57 5.35
CA LEU A 18 40.59 -2.43 6.39
C LEU A 18 39.78 -1.61 7.39
N THR A 19 40.27 -0.44 7.79
CA THR A 19 39.57 0.46 8.72
C THR A 19 38.28 1.00 8.11
N ALA A 20 38.31 1.37 6.83
CA ALA A 20 37.12 1.80 6.10
C ALA A 20 36.08 0.67 5.94
N LEU A 21 36.52 -0.54 5.58
CA LEU A 21 35.65 -1.72 5.49
C LEU A 21 35.06 -2.10 6.85
N PHE A 22 35.84 -2.01 7.92
CA PHE A 22 35.38 -2.26 9.28
C PHE A 22 34.32 -1.24 9.70
N TYR A 23 34.53 0.05 9.40
CA TYR A 23 33.54 1.09 9.63
C TYR A 23 32.22 0.84 8.86
N VAL A 24 32.31 0.42 7.60
CA VAL A 24 31.13 0.04 6.79
C VAL A 24 30.44 -1.21 7.36
N SER A 25 31.21 -2.18 7.86
CA SER A 25 30.69 -3.40 8.49
C SER A 25 30.03 -3.14 9.86
N GLN A 26 30.39 -2.08 10.56
CA GLN A 26 29.84 -1.71 11.87
C GLN A 26 28.52 -0.93 11.79
N LYS A 27 28.17 -0.36 10.63
CA LYS A 27 26.83 0.20 10.46
C LYS A 27 25.83 -0.93 10.67
N PRO A 28 24.90 -0.83 11.63
CA PRO A 28 23.95 -1.90 11.89
C PRO A 28 23.17 -2.13 10.59
N GLN A 29 23.43 -3.27 9.95
CA GLN A 29 22.75 -3.74 8.75
C GLN A 29 21.34 -4.20 9.13
N VAL A 30 20.60 -3.34 9.83
CA VAL A 30 19.15 -3.49 9.96
C VAL A 30 18.65 -3.41 8.54
N ALA A 31 17.88 -4.39 8.09
CA ALA A 31 17.28 -4.40 6.76
C ALA A 31 16.25 -3.24 6.65
N VAL A 32 16.75 -2.00 6.55
CA VAL A 32 15.97 -0.77 6.63
C VAL A 32 14.92 -0.79 5.52
N TYR A 33 15.32 -1.20 4.32
CA TYR A 33 14.41 -1.34 3.19
C TYR A 33 13.36 -2.44 3.37
N SER A 34 13.66 -3.52 4.11
CA SER A 34 12.69 -4.61 4.38
C SER A 34 11.48 -4.13 5.18
N GLN A 35 11.64 -3.10 6.02
CA GLN A 35 10.51 -2.51 6.75
C GLN A 35 9.54 -1.80 5.79
N TYR A 36 10.07 -1.07 4.80
CA TYR A 36 9.24 -0.37 3.80
C TYR A 36 8.56 -1.36 2.85
N VAL A 37 9.26 -2.43 2.44
CA VAL A 37 8.65 -3.55 1.69
C VAL A 37 7.48 -4.12 2.47
N LYS A 38 7.68 -4.45 3.76
CA LYS A 38 6.62 -4.96 4.61
C LYS A 38 5.44 -3.99 4.72
N SER A 39 5.71 -2.70 4.95
CA SER A 39 4.66 -1.68 5.06
C SER A 39 3.79 -1.57 3.79
N LEU A 40 4.38 -1.70 2.61
CA LEU A 40 3.65 -1.66 1.34
C LEU A 40 2.85 -2.95 1.11
N CYS A 41 3.39 -4.11 1.49
CA CYS A 41 2.62 -5.36 1.45
C CYS A 41 1.44 -5.31 2.44
N ASP A 42 1.67 -4.85 3.67
CA ASP A 42 0.63 -4.67 4.69
C ASP A 42 -0.47 -3.72 4.18
N TYR A 43 -0.10 -2.65 3.48
CA TYR A 43 -1.03 -1.76 2.77
C TYR A 43 -1.89 -2.54 1.75
N GLN A 44 -1.27 -3.31 0.85
CA GLN A 44 -1.99 -4.08 -0.19
C GLN A 44 -2.96 -5.09 0.42
N PHE A 45 -2.56 -5.77 1.50
CA PHE A 45 -3.44 -6.70 2.22
C PHE A 45 -4.60 -5.98 2.91
N ALA A 46 -4.33 -4.85 3.57
CA ALA A 46 -5.34 -4.04 4.21
C ALA A 46 -6.34 -3.47 3.19
N ASP A 47 -5.86 -3.05 2.02
CA ASP A 47 -6.68 -2.52 0.92
C ASP A 47 -7.60 -3.61 0.35
N ALA A 48 -7.07 -4.80 0.07
CA ALA A 48 -7.88 -5.94 -0.36
C ALA A 48 -8.92 -6.34 0.69
N SER A 49 -8.58 -6.28 1.98
CA SER A 49 -9.51 -6.53 3.08
C SER A 49 -10.63 -5.48 3.11
N LEU A 50 -10.29 -4.19 3.00
CA LEU A 50 -11.27 -3.09 2.94
C LEU A 50 -12.20 -3.25 1.75
N MET A 51 -11.70 -3.57 0.56
CA MET A 51 -12.54 -3.77 -0.63
C MET A 51 -13.54 -4.91 -0.44
N ARG A 52 -13.16 -6.00 0.25
CA ARG A 52 -14.09 -7.08 0.61
C ARG A 52 -15.16 -6.62 1.60
N SER A 53 -14.80 -5.81 2.60
CA SER A 53 -15.77 -5.20 3.52
C SER A 53 -16.75 -4.28 2.77
N MET A 54 -16.23 -3.46 1.85
CA MET A 54 -17.02 -2.54 1.04
C MET A 54 -17.96 -3.28 0.07
N GLU A 55 -17.55 -4.43 -0.46
CA GLU A 55 -18.43 -5.28 -1.29
C GLU A 55 -19.61 -5.84 -0.47
N ARG A 56 -19.40 -6.15 0.82
CA ARG A 56 -20.51 -6.54 1.71
C ARG A 56 -21.47 -5.38 1.98
N VAL A 57 -20.94 -4.16 2.20
CA VAL A 57 -21.74 -2.93 2.33
C VAL A 57 -22.56 -2.69 1.05
N ARG A 58 -21.93 -2.84 -0.12
CA ARG A 58 -22.59 -2.74 -1.42
C ARG A 58 -23.79 -3.67 -1.51
N ASN A 59 -23.61 -4.95 -1.17
CA ASN A 59 -24.65 -5.98 -1.25
C ASN A 59 -25.67 -5.93 -0.10
N GLY A 60 -25.49 -5.06 0.89
CA GLY A 60 -26.40 -4.94 2.03
C GLY A 60 -26.38 -6.15 2.96
N TYR A 61 -25.22 -6.82 3.06
CA TYR A 61 -24.93 -7.69 4.20
C TYR A 61 -24.51 -6.79 5.36
N GLU A 62 -25.10 -7.00 6.54
CA GLU A 62 -24.78 -6.22 7.74
C GLU A 62 -23.27 -6.23 7.98
N VAL A 63 -22.63 -5.09 7.70
CA VAL A 63 -21.27 -4.80 8.11
C VAL A 63 -21.36 -3.61 9.03
N ASP A 64 -20.77 -3.74 10.21
CA ASP A 64 -20.60 -2.62 11.10
C ASP A 64 -19.79 -1.52 10.39
N SER A 65 -20.46 -0.42 10.08
CA SER A 65 -19.85 0.75 9.42
C SER A 65 -18.63 1.25 10.19
N ALA A 66 -18.57 1.07 11.51
CA ALA A 66 -17.42 1.43 12.33
C ALA A 66 -16.16 0.63 11.95
N VAL A 67 -16.32 -0.66 11.63
CA VAL A 67 -15.20 -1.51 11.19
C VAL A 67 -14.65 -1.02 9.85
N VAL A 68 -15.52 -0.69 8.91
CA VAL A 68 -15.11 -0.19 7.58
C VAL A 68 -14.41 1.16 7.71
N ILE A 69 -14.95 2.06 8.54
CA ILE A 69 -14.32 3.36 8.83
C ILE A 69 -12.94 3.17 9.47
N ALA A 70 -12.79 2.25 10.42
CA ALA A 70 -11.50 1.94 11.04
C ALA A 70 -10.48 1.41 10.01
N GLN A 71 -10.91 0.55 9.08
CA GLN A 71 -10.07 0.07 7.98
C GLN A 71 -9.63 1.21 7.06
N MET A 72 -10.54 2.13 6.70
CA MET A 72 -10.22 3.32 5.91
C MET A 72 -9.20 4.24 6.60
N MET A 73 -9.39 4.49 7.90
CA MET A 73 -8.44 5.29 8.70
C MET A 73 -7.07 4.62 8.79
N THR A 74 -7.03 3.30 8.87
CA THR A 74 -5.78 2.53 8.86
C THR A 74 -5.01 2.77 7.55
N LEU A 75 -5.67 2.67 6.39
CA LEU A 75 -5.01 2.94 5.10
C LEU A 75 -4.49 4.38 4.99
N ARG A 76 -5.27 5.34 5.47
CA ARG A 76 -4.86 6.75 5.55
C ARG A 76 -3.61 6.92 6.41
N GLU A 77 -3.58 6.31 7.58
CA GLU A 77 -2.43 6.41 8.49
C GLU A 77 -1.19 5.73 7.89
N VAL A 78 -1.35 4.59 7.23
CA VAL A 78 -0.25 3.92 6.52
C VAL A 78 0.33 4.83 5.44
N ALA A 79 -0.50 5.49 4.62
CA ALA A 79 -0.01 6.42 3.60
C ALA A 79 0.75 7.63 4.17
N LEU A 80 0.25 8.21 5.27
CA LEU A 80 0.88 9.36 5.93
C LEU A 80 2.19 8.97 6.63
N SER A 81 2.18 7.86 7.38
CA SER A 81 3.36 7.34 8.06
C SER A 81 4.44 6.89 7.08
N PHE A 82 4.05 6.32 5.94
CA PHE A 82 4.97 5.91 4.88
C PHE A 82 5.73 7.10 4.29
N GLU A 83 5.04 8.19 3.91
CA GLU A 83 5.69 9.41 3.41
C GLU A 83 6.68 9.99 4.44
N GLY A 84 6.26 10.09 5.70
CA GLY A 84 7.13 10.56 6.80
C GLY A 84 8.33 9.63 7.04
N GLY A 85 8.14 8.32 6.90
CA GLY A 85 9.20 7.32 6.97
C GLY A 85 10.23 7.49 5.86
N VAL A 86 9.77 7.63 4.61
CA VAL A 86 10.65 7.84 3.45
C VAL A 86 11.41 9.15 3.54
N GLN A 87 10.79 10.21 4.06
CA GLN A 87 11.49 11.48 4.29
C GLN A 87 12.62 11.33 5.31
N LYS A 88 12.37 10.61 6.42
CA LYS A 88 13.41 10.30 7.43
C LYS A 88 14.52 9.43 6.84
N LEU A 89 14.17 8.45 6.02
CA LEU A 89 15.13 7.58 5.31
C LEU A 89 16.10 8.39 4.44
N LYS A 90 15.57 9.39 3.71
CA LYS A 90 16.39 10.30 2.92
C LYS A 90 17.30 11.17 3.78
N GLN A 91 16.81 11.67 4.92
CA GLN A 91 17.59 12.50 5.85
C GLN A 91 18.74 11.73 6.50
N THR A 92 18.57 10.43 6.74
CA THR A 92 19.62 9.56 7.28
C THR A 92 20.65 9.12 6.21
N GLY A 93 20.48 9.56 4.96
CA GLY A 93 21.44 9.34 3.88
C GLY A 93 21.26 8.02 3.12
N PHE A 94 20.14 7.33 3.30
CA PHE A 94 19.81 6.13 2.52
C PHE A 94 19.18 6.50 1.16
N SER A 95 19.24 5.56 0.23
CA SER A 95 18.57 5.69 -1.06
C SER A 95 17.07 5.75 -0.84
N ALA A 96 16.40 6.71 -1.47
CA ALA A 96 14.96 6.90 -1.33
C ALA A 96 14.33 7.04 -2.71
N PRO A 97 13.07 6.58 -2.88
CA PRO A 97 12.36 6.73 -4.14
C PRO A 97 12.10 8.22 -4.45
N PRO A 98 11.78 8.55 -5.71
CA PRO A 98 11.43 9.92 -6.10
C PRO A 98 10.28 10.46 -5.22
N ALA A 99 10.40 11.71 -4.77
CA ALA A 99 9.37 12.35 -3.95
C ALA A 99 8.01 12.43 -4.68
N ALA A 100 8.04 12.53 -6.01
CA ALA A 100 6.85 12.49 -6.85
C ALA A 100 6.09 11.15 -6.71
N SER A 101 6.77 10.00 -6.80
CA SER A 101 6.16 8.68 -6.67
C SER A 101 5.55 8.48 -5.27
N VAL A 102 6.24 8.94 -4.21
CA VAL A 102 5.73 8.87 -2.83
C VAL A 102 4.49 9.75 -2.65
N SER A 103 4.51 10.97 -3.20
CA SER A 103 3.38 11.90 -3.15
C SER A 103 2.18 11.38 -3.96
N GLN A 104 2.44 10.76 -5.12
CA GLN A 104 1.42 10.13 -5.95
C GLN A 104 0.75 8.96 -5.23
N PHE A 105 1.53 8.10 -4.57
CA PHE A 105 0.98 7.02 -3.75
C PHE A 105 0.07 7.58 -2.64
N LYS A 106 0.58 8.52 -1.83
CA LYS A 106 -0.20 9.15 -0.76
C LYS A 106 -1.48 9.79 -1.28
N SER A 107 -1.40 10.63 -2.31
CA SER A 107 -2.57 11.32 -2.86
C SER A 107 -3.60 10.34 -3.44
N SER A 108 -3.15 9.26 -4.07
CA SER A 108 -4.04 8.21 -4.59
C SER A 108 -4.76 7.47 -3.46
N VAL A 109 -4.04 7.10 -2.38
CA VAL A 109 -4.66 6.46 -1.20
C VAL A 109 -5.67 7.39 -0.54
N LEU A 110 -5.33 8.67 -0.33
CA LEU A 110 -6.23 9.63 0.30
C LEU A 110 -7.48 9.89 -0.54
N ALA A 111 -7.32 10.02 -1.86
CA ALA A 111 -8.45 10.16 -2.77
C ALA A 111 -9.37 8.93 -2.71
N LYS A 112 -8.79 7.72 -2.79
CA LYS A 112 -9.53 6.47 -2.67
C LYS A 112 -10.31 6.39 -1.35
N VAL A 113 -9.66 6.65 -0.22
CA VAL A 113 -10.30 6.66 1.11
C VAL A 113 -11.47 7.65 1.15
N SER A 114 -11.28 8.87 0.63
CA SER A 114 -12.35 9.88 0.58
C SER A 114 -13.55 9.42 -0.27
N CYS A 115 -13.29 8.79 -1.41
CA CYS A 115 -14.33 8.25 -2.28
C CYS A 115 -15.09 7.09 -1.61
N LEU A 116 -14.37 6.16 -0.97
CA LEU A 116 -14.96 5.04 -0.23
C LEU A 116 -15.81 5.52 0.95
N GLN A 117 -15.35 6.55 1.67
CA GLN A 117 -16.11 7.13 2.79
C GLN A 117 -17.42 7.75 2.31
N ARG A 118 -17.39 8.52 1.22
CA ARG A 118 -18.61 9.09 0.63
C ARG A 118 -19.57 7.99 0.19
N TYR A 119 -19.06 6.99 -0.53
CA TYR A 119 -19.86 5.85 -0.98
C TYR A 119 -20.49 5.08 0.17
N LEU A 120 -19.74 4.81 1.24
CA LEU A 120 -20.26 4.14 2.44
C LEU A 120 -21.46 4.91 3.00
N SER A 121 -21.32 6.23 3.19
CA SER A 121 -22.39 7.08 3.71
C SER A 121 -23.63 7.05 2.80
N GLU A 122 -23.45 7.21 1.49
CA GLU A 122 -24.55 7.25 0.53
C GLU A 122 -25.21 5.88 0.39
N ARG A 123 -24.45 4.78 0.40
CA ARG A 123 -24.98 3.42 0.31
C ARG A 123 -25.75 3.02 1.55
N THR A 124 -25.30 3.38 2.74
CA THR A 124 -26.05 3.15 3.98
C THR A 124 -27.38 3.90 3.96
N ALA A 125 -27.36 5.19 3.61
CA ALA A 125 -28.59 5.97 3.50
C ALA A 125 -29.54 5.41 2.42
N TRP A 126 -29.00 4.86 1.33
CA TRP A 126 -29.77 4.18 0.30
C TRP A 126 -30.44 2.91 0.82
N HIS A 127 -29.77 2.09 1.63
CA HIS A 127 -30.38 0.91 2.26
C HIS A 127 -31.49 1.29 3.24
N ASP A 128 -31.30 2.36 4.02
CA ASP A 128 -32.35 2.90 4.90
C ASP A 128 -33.58 3.38 4.11
N ASP A 129 -33.35 4.05 2.97
CA ASP A 129 -34.43 4.45 2.05
C ASP A 129 -35.15 3.22 1.46
N LEU A 130 -34.40 2.19 1.06
CA LEU A 130 -34.96 0.95 0.54
C LEU A 130 -35.86 0.25 1.57
N GLU A 131 -35.43 0.15 2.82
CA GLU A 131 -36.23 -0.46 3.88
C GLU A 131 -37.55 0.31 4.10
N ARG A 132 -37.51 1.65 4.05
CA ARG A 132 -38.73 2.47 4.08
C ARG A 132 -39.65 2.18 2.90
N VAL A 133 -39.11 1.96 1.70
CA VAL A 133 -39.90 1.61 0.51
C VAL A 133 -40.54 0.23 0.68
N TYR A 134 -39.81 -0.79 1.15
CA TYR A 134 -40.39 -2.11 1.40
C TYR A 134 -41.55 -2.05 2.40
N ARG A 135 -41.40 -1.33 3.53
CA ARG A 135 -42.50 -1.15 4.51
C ARG A 135 -43.73 -0.47 3.89
N LEU A 136 -43.55 0.51 3.01
CA LEU A 136 -44.67 1.16 2.30
C LEU A 136 -45.34 0.24 1.28
N MET A 137 -44.58 -0.63 0.62
CA MET A 137 -45.11 -1.62 -0.32
C MET A 137 -45.89 -2.73 0.40
N GLU A 138 -45.43 -3.16 1.58
CA GLU A 138 -46.14 -4.10 2.45
C GLU A 138 -47.51 -3.55 2.91
N MET A 139 -47.60 -2.26 3.21
CA MET A 139 -48.88 -1.61 3.55
C MET A 139 -49.85 -1.54 2.37
N ASN A 140 -49.38 -1.67 1.13
CA ASN A 140 -50.17 -1.62 -0.11
C ASN A 140 -50.13 -2.96 -0.87
N ALA A 141 -50.05 -4.09 -0.15
CA ALA A 141 -49.71 -5.41 -0.66
C ALA A 141 -50.60 -5.93 -1.82
N SER A 142 -51.81 -5.43 -2.00
CA SER A 142 -52.71 -5.83 -3.10
C SER A 142 -52.21 -5.45 -4.49
N ASP A 143 -51.34 -4.43 -4.60
CA ASP A 143 -50.89 -3.85 -5.88
C ASP A 143 -49.37 -3.98 -6.13
N THR A 144 -48.69 -4.77 -5.29
CA THR A 144 -47.23 -4.95 -5.37
C THR A 144 -46.85 -5.90 -6.51
N ASP A 145 -46.26 -5.34 -7.57
CA ASP A 145 -45.72 -6.11 -8.69
C ASP A 145 -44.42 -6.85 -8.30
N LEU A 146 -44.41 -8.17 -8.51
CA LEU A 146 -43.25 -9.04 -8.31
C LEU A 146 -42.04 -8.61 -9.17
N SER A 147 -42.30 -8.04 -10.35
CA SER A 147 -41.25 -7.55 -11.25
C SER A 147 -40.45 -6.40 -10.61
N LEU A 148 -41.15 -5.52 -9.88
CA LEU A 148 -40.55 -4.39 -9.18
C LEU A 148 -39.71 -4.86 -7.99
N LEU A 149 -40.20 -5.85 -7.22
CA LEU A 149 -39.43 -6.43 -6.12
C LEU A 149 -38.10 -7.01 -6.62
N ARG A 150 -38.10 -7.76 -7.73
CA ARG A 150 -36.86 -8.28 -8.34
C ARG A 150 -35.90 -7.18 -8.77
N LYS A 151 -36.42 -6.06 -9.27
CA LYS A 151 -35.61 -4.88 -9.63
C LYS A 151 -34.98 -4.24 -8.41
N LEU A 152 -35.73 -4.08 -7.33
CA LEU A 152 -35.23 -3.56 -6.05
C LEU A 152 -34.17 -4.50 -5.43
N ASP A 153 -34.38 -5.81 -5.50
CA ASP A 153 -33.41 -6.79 -5.02
C ASP A 153 -32.11 -6.77 -5.86
N SER A 154 -32.23 -6.59 -7.17
CA SER A 154 -31.07 -6.42 -8.07
C SER A 154 -30.31 -5.13 -7.76
N ALA A 155 -31.03 -4.02 -7.51
CA ALA A 155 -30.42 -2.76 -7.08
C ALA A 155 -29.77 -2.88 -5.70
N ARG A 156 -30.36 -3.65 -4.78
CA ARG A 156 -29.77 -3.97 -3.46
C ARG A 156 -28.46 -4.74 -3.58
N ALA A 157 -28.34 -5.63 -4.57
CA ALA A 157 -27.08 -6.28 -4.91
C ALA A 157 -26.11 -5.37 -5.71
N GLY A 158 -26.44 -4.09 -5.90
CA GLY A 158 -25.56 -3.10 -6.49
C GLY A 158 -25.42 -3.18 -8.01
N TYR A 159 -26.39 -3.78 -8.70
CA TYR A 159 -26.50 -3.74 -10.16
C TYR A 159 -27.20 -2.46 -10.62
N ASP A 160 -26.86 -1.95 -11.80
CA ASP A 160 -27.63 -0.90 -12.46
C ASP A 160 -28.94 -1.48 -12.98
N VAL A 161 -30.05 -0.80 -12.72
CA VAL A 161 -31.40 -1.29 -13.02
C VAL A 161 -32.20 -0.19 -13.69
N VAL A 162 -32.71 -0.47 -14.89
CA VAL A 162 -33.53 0.45 -15.68
C VAL A 162 -35.03 0.23 -15.39
N VAL A 163 -35.76 1.33 -15.24
CA VAL A 163 -37.22 1.32 -15.06
C VAL A 163 -37.89 1.59 -16.41
N ASP A 164 -38.47 0.54 -17.01
CA ASP A 164 -39.12 0.66 -18.32
C ASP A 164 -40.64 0.87 -18.24
N SER A 165 -41.26 0.83 -17.06
CA SER A 165 -42.73 0.96 -16.96
C SER A 165 -43.20 1.54 -15.62
N PRO A 166 -44.28 2.35 -15.61
CA PRO A 166 -44.92 2.80 -14.39
C PRO A 166 -45.48 1.59 -13.63
N SER A 167 -45.10 1.48 -12.36
CA SER A 167 -45.68 0.48 -11.46
C SER A 167 -47.12 0.84 -11.10
N ASN A 168 -47.99 -0.14 -10.83
CA ASN A 168 -49.37 0.06 -10.35
C ASN A 168 -49.45 0.64 -8.92
N LEU A 169 -48.35 1.19 -8.41
CA LEU A 169 -48.25 1.73 -7.07
C LEU A 169 -48.81 3.16 -7.00
N PRO A 170 -49.21 3.62 -5.81
CA PRO A 170 -49.53 5.02 -5.57
C PRO A 170 -48.40 5.94 -6.04
N GLU A 171 -48.76 7.08 -6.64
CA GLU A 171 -47.79 8.01 -7.26
C GLU A 171 -46.67 8.44 -6.29
N SER A 172 -47.00 8.59 -5.01
CA SER A 172 -46.05 8.93 -3.95
C SER A 172 -45.00 7.84 -3.70
N VAL A 173 -45.38 6.56 -3.81
CA VAL A 173 -44.47 5.41 -3.67
C VAL A 173 -43.66 5.25 -4.95
N ASN A 174 -44.31 5.38 -6.10
CA ASN A 174 -43.65 5.26 -7.41
C ASN A 174 -42.54 6.32 -7.59
N LYS A 175 -42.79 7.58 -7.19
CA LYS A 175 -41.75 8.64 -7.19
C LYS A 175 -40.55 8.30 -6.29
N ARG A 176 -40.79 7.71 -5.12
CA ARG A 176 -39.72 7.29 -4.20
C ARG A 176 -38.89 6.14 -4.78
N VAL A 177 -39.55 5.16 -5.40
CA VAL A 177 -38.90 4.03 -6.08
C VAL A 177 -38.02 4.53 -7.22
N VAL A 178 -38.53 5.43 -8.08
CA VAL A 178 -37.75 6.00 -9.19
C VAL A 178 -36.52 6.73 -8.66
N SER A 179 -36.70 7.62 -7.67
CA SER A 179 -35.57 8.34 -7.06
C SER A 179 -34.54 7.39 -6.43
N LEU A 180 -35.00 6.30 -5.79
CA LEU A 180 -34.12 5.29 -5.21
C LEU A 180 -33.27 4.59 -6.27
N LEU A 181 -33.87 4.25 -7.42
CA LEU A 181 -33.18 3.58 -8.51
C LEU A 181 -32.21 4.51 -9.25
N GLU A 182 -32.55 5.79 -9.40
CA GLU A 182 -31.63 6.82 -9.90
C GLU A 182 -30.40 6.96 -8.98
N LYS A 183 -30.60 7.08 -7.65
CA LYS A 183 -29.50 7.08 -6.68
C LYS A 183 -28.66 5.80 -6.76
N ASN A 184 -29.28 4.65 -6.99
CA ASN A 184 -28.56 3.38 -7.13
C ASN A 184 -27.66 3.39 -8.38
N ARG A 185 -28.11 3.98 -9.48
CA ARG A 185 -27.29 4.14 -10.69
C ARG A 185 -26.08 5.03 -10.43
N ASP A 186 -26.25 6.14 -9.71
CA ASP A 186 -25.14 7.01 -9.31
C ASP A 186 -24.13 6.25 -8.43
N LEU A 187 -24.62 5.49 -7.45
CA LEU A 187 -23.80 4.61 -6.61
C LEU A 187 -23.09 3.53 -7.44
N HIS A 188 -23.77 2.89 -8.38
CA HIS A 188 -23.17 1.89 -9.27
C HIS A 188 -22.01 2.50 -10.09
N ASN A 189 -22.22 3.69 -10.64
CA ASN A 189 -21.17 4.43 -11.35
C ASN A 189 -20.02 4.80 -10.43
N ALA A 190 -20.30 5.29 -9.21
CA ALA A 190 -19.28 5.63 -8.22
C ALA A 190 -18.45 4.40 -7.81
N TRP A 191 -19.07 3.22 -7.69
CA TRP A 191 -18.38 1.96 -7.40
C TRP A 191 -17.37 1.60 -8.49
N ASN A 192 -17.77 1.73 -9.75
CA ASN A 192 -16.90 1.44 -10.90
C ASN A 192 -15.78 2.47 -11.09
N GLN A 193 -15.86 3.62 -10.43
CA GLN A 193 -14.83 4.66 -10.45
C GLN A 193 -13.74 4.46 -9.38
N PHE A 194 -13.86 3.46 -8.50
CA PHE A 194 -12.78 3.13 -7.57
C PHE A 194 -11.56 2.61 -8.34
N ASP A 195 -10.62 3.51 -8.60
CA ASP A 195 -9.37 3.24 -9.31
C ASP A 195 -8.38 2.47 -8.40
N ASN A 196 -8.69 1.20 -8.18
CA ASN A 196 -7.85 0.27 -7.44
C ASN A 196 -6.51 0.07 -8.16
N ASP A 197 -6.54 0.03 -9.49
CA ASP A 197 -5.37 -0.26 -10.31
C ASP A 197 -4.32 0.85 -10.22
N LYS A 198 -4.72 2.11 -10.23
CA LYS A 198 -3.78 3.23 -10.07
C LYS A 198 -3.11 3.25 -8.71
N THR A 199 -3.86 2.96 -7.65
CA THR A 199 -3.32 2.97 -6.29
C THR A 199 -2.39 1.78 -6.06
N LEU A 200 -2.75 0.61 -6.59
CA LEU A 200 -1.92 -0.59 -6.58
C LEU A 200 -0.65 -0.39 -7.40
N SER A 201 -0.75 0.18 -8.61
CA SER A 201 0.40 0.47 -9.46
C SER A 201 1.41 1.41 -8.79
N ALA A 202 0.94 2.46 -8.10
CA ALA A 202 1.80 3.36 -7.34
C ALA A 202 2.49 2.64 -6.16
N SER A 203 1.77 1.73 -5.49
CA SER A 203 2.35 0.87 -4.45
C SER A 203 3.41 -0.08 -5.01
N ASP A 204 3.16 -0.68 -6.17
CA ASP A 204 4.05 -1.65 -6.82
C ASP A 204 5.35 -1.01 -7.32
N GLU A 205 5.28 0.21 -7.86
CA GLU A 205 6.47 0.99 -8.24
C GLU A 205 7.40 1.20 -7.02
N LEU A 206 6.81 1.63 -5.89
CA LEU A 206 7.56 1.84 -4.65
C LEU A 206 8.09 0.51 -4.08
N LEU A 207 7.27 -0.54 -4.12
CA LEU A 207 7.65 -1.87 -3.65
C LEU A 207 8.85 -2.40 -4.43
N HIS A 208 8.82 -2.28 -5.75
CA HIS A 208 9.92 -2.67 -6.62
C HIS A 208 11.20 -1.88 -6.31
N PHE A 209 11.11 -0.57 -6.10
CA PHE A 209 12.25 0.25 -5.67
C PHE A 209 12.89 -0.30 -4.38
N PHE A 210 12.08 -0.51 -3.34
CA PHE A 210 12.59 -0.99 -2.05
C PHE A 210 13.13 -2.41 -2.11
N GLN A 211 12.52 -3.29 -2.92
CA GLN A 211 13.04 -4.64 -3.16
C GLN A 211 14.40 -4.60 -3.86
N MET A 212 14.57 -3.77 -4.88
CA MET A 212 15.86 -3.62 -5.57
C MET A 212 16.95 -3.11 -4.63
N GLU A 213 16.66 -2.09 -3.83
CA GLU A 213 17.63 -1.56 -2.86
C GLU A 213 17.95 -2.57 -1.75
N ASN A 214 16.96 -3.32 -1.27
CA ASN A 214 17.18 -4.40 -0.30
C ASN A 214 18.11 -5.49 -0.85
N VAL A 215 17.90 -5.92 -2.10
CA VAL A 215 18.77 -6.92 -2.75
C VAL A 215 20.20 -6.38 -2.94
N LYS A 216 20.35 -5.11 -3.32
CA LYS A 216 21.68 -4.47 -3.40
C LYS A 216 22.37 -4.43 -2.04
N GLU A 217 21.64 -4.07 -0.98
CA GLU A 217 22.17 -4.02 0.38
C GLU A 217 22.61 -5.41 0.86
N ILE A 218 21.79 -6.45 0.65
CA ILE A 218 22.13 -7.84 0.98
C ILE A 218 23.37 -8.30 0.19
N SER A 219 23.43 -7.99 -1.11
CA SER A 219 24.60 -8.34 -1.94
C SER A 219 25.88 -7.67 -1.45
N LEU A 220 25.79 -6.40 -1.05
CA LEU A 220 26.93 -5.63 -0.55
C LEU A 220 27.36 -6.14 0.83
N SER A 221 26.40 -6.42 1.72
CA SER A 221 26.63 -7.05 3.02
C SER A 221 27.37 -8.38 2.89
N ALA A 222 27.02 -9.22 1.90
CA ALA A 222 27.71 -10.49 1.68
C ALA A 222 29.15 -10.32 1.16
N LYS A 223 29.44 -9.28 0.38
CA LYS A 223 30.76 -9.04 -0.23
C LYS A 223 31.76 -8.39 0.73
N VAL A 224 31.30 -7.59 1.69
CA VAL A 224 32.16 -6.84 2.63
C VAL A 224 33.04 -7.77 3.51
N PRO A 225 32.51 -8.83 4.15
CA PRO A 225 33.34 -9.79 4.90
C PRO A 225 34.37 -10.47 4.01
N LEU A 226 33.99 -10.87 2.78
CA LEU A 226 34.90 -11.54 1.85
C LEU A 226 36.09 -10.63 1.48
N ALA A 227 35.82 -9.35 1.20
CA ALA A 227 36.86 -8.35 0.94
C ALA A 227 37.73 -8.09 2.18
N PHE A 228 37.12 -8.04 3.37
CA PHE A 228 37.83 -7.86 4.63
C PHE A 228 38.78 -9.03 4.92
N TYR A 229 38.33 -10.29 4.74
CA TYR A 229 39.18 -11.48 4.89
C TYR A 229 40.33 -11.47 3.88
N PHE A 230 40.04 -11.17 2.61
CA PHE A 230 41.06 -11.09 1.56
C PHE A 230 42.14 -10.06 1.90
N LEU A 231 41.75 -8.83 2.26
CA LEU A 231 42.69 -7.76 2.63
C LEU A 231 43.49 -8.09 3.89
N SER A 232 42.88 -8.76 4.87
CA SER A 232 43.56 -9.24 6.06
C SER A 232 44.63 -10.29 5.73
N LEU A 233 44.32 -11.20 4.80
CA LEU A 233 45.24 -12.25 4.35
C LEU A 233 46.42 -11.65 3.57
N VAL A 234 46.16 -10.68 2.68
CA VAL A 234 47.20 -9.92 1.96
C VAL A 234 48.10 -9.15 2.94
N LEU A 235 47.53 -8.51 3.97
CA LEU A 235 48.29 -7.82 5.01
C LEU A 235 49.19 -8.79 5.80
N LEU A 236 48.66 -9.97 6.13
CA LEU A 236 49.39 -10.99 6.87
C LEU A 236 50.55 -11.55 6.02
N LEU A 237 50.33 -11.82 4.74
CA LEU A 237 51.38 -12.21 3.80
C LEU A 237 52.46 -11.13 3.63
N ALA A 238 52.04 -9.87 3.49
CA ALA A 238 52.95 -8.74 3.36
C ALA A 238 53.83 -8.56 4.61
N THR A 239 53.25 -8.72 5.81
CA THR A 239 54.00 -8.65 7.07
C THR A 239 54.93 -9.86 7.25
N PHE A 240 54.50 -11.08 6.93
CA PHE A 240 55.35 -12.28 6.92
C PHE A 240 56.56 -12.12 6.01
N PHE A 241 56.35 -11.65 4.78
CA PHE A 241 57.43 -11.39 3.83
C PHE A 241 58.44 -10.36 4.37
N PHE A 242 57.95 -9.32 5.06
CA PHE A 242 58.79 -8.30 5.68
C PHE A 242 59.67 -8.87 6.81
N ILE A 243 59.11 -9.72 7.67
CA ILE A 243 59.84 -10.36 8.77
C ILE A 243 60.94 -11.29 8.25
N PHE A 244 60.67 -12.06 7.19
CA PHE A 244 61.67 -12.97 6.62
C PHE A 244 62.75 -12.25 5.81
N LYS A 245 62.39 -11.21 5.04
CA LYS A 245 63.37 -10.45 4.24
C LYS A 245 64.24 -9.51 5.08
N SER A 246 63.78 -9.06 6.25
CA SER A 246 64.62 -8.22 7.13
C SER A 246 65.67 -9.01 7.92
N LYS A 247 65.54 -10.35 7.97
CA LYS A 247 66.50 -11.27 8.61
C LYS A 247 67.59 -11.80 7.68
N GLN A 248 67.48 -11.55 6.36
CA GLN A 248 68.55 -11.78 5.37
C GLN A 248 69.34 -10.50 5.15
#